data_AF-A0AA36BFY7-F1
#
_entry.id   AF-A0AA36BFY7-F1
#
_cell.length_a   1.000
_cell.length_b   1.000
_cell.length_c   1.000
_cell.angle_alpha   90.00
_cell.angle_beta   90.00
_cell.angle_gamma   90.00
#
_symmetry.space_group_name_H-M   'P 1'
#
loop_
_entity.id
_entity.type
_entity.pdbx_description
1 polymer ?
#
loop_
_entity_poly.entity_id
_entity_poly.type
_entity_poly.pdbx_seq_one_letter_code
_entity_poly.pdbx_strand_id
1 'polypeptide(L)'
;MANKQQLGNSIKIKRCRNDLVHGLDDVTINNMVDRLLSQSFINDEEKNVIQAEDTEQEKARKLLDVIHRKVESQDKQNKSKIFDGFVKCLREHNPSLASTVENADDSVPNDESVPNDELNINNILEHVKHIDLSEKLLNRILKHMGSGWESVAAELGIESIKIDNVRQDNPYCTRNQKFEAFNSWRKKQAHGRGALTKLIKAINRFSDHCNIDMNDVCKSIEDFLKEEMEE
;
A
#
# COMPACT_ATOMS: atom_id res chain seq x y z
N MET A 1 -12.32 -25.98 -6.97
CA MET A 1 -11.42 -25.53 -8.06
C MET A 1 -11.48 -24.01 -8.28
N ALA A 2 -12.66 -23.39 -8.49
CA ALA A 2 -12.77 -21.94 -8.76
C ALA A 2 -12.17 -20.99 -7.68
N ASN A 3 -12.21 -21.35 -6.39
CA ASN A 3 -11.68 -20.52 -5.30
C ASN A 3 -10.14 -20.43 -5.30
N LYS A 4 -9.46 -21.48 -5.81
CA LYS A 4 -7.99 -21.53 -5.89
C LYS A 4 -7.45 -20.61 -6.98
N GLN A 5 -8.14 -20.54 -8.13
CA GLN A 5 -7.78 -19.67 -9.24
C GLN A 5 -8.05 -18.19 -8.92
N GLN A 6 -9.10 -17.89 -8.15
CA GLN A 6 -9.39 -16.53 -7.68
C GLN A 6 -8.30 -16.01 -6.74
N LEU A 7 -7.90 -16.85 -5.77
CA LEU A 7 -6.79 -16.54 -4.87
C LEU A 7 -5.48 -16.36 -5.64
N GLY A 8 -5.19 -17.26 -6.59
CA GLY A 8 -4.04 -17.15 -7.49
C GLY A 8 -4.01 -15.84 -8.27
N ASN A 9 -5.14 -15.40 -8.83
CA ASN A 9 -5.23 -14.15 -9.61
C ASN A 9 -5.02 -12.89 -8.75
N SER A 10 -5.55 -12.86 -7.52
CA SER A 10 -5.28 -11.77 -6.57
C SER A 10 -3.80 -11.74 -6.16
N ILE A 11 -3.20 -12.91 -5.91
CA ILE A 11 -1.77 -13.04 -5.59
C ILE A 11 -0.90 -12.53 -6.75
N LYS A 12 -1.24 -12.88 -7.99
CA LYS A 12 -0.55 -12.40 -9.21
C LYS A 12 -0.56 -10.87 -9.30
N ILE A 13 -1.72 -10.23 -9.07
CA ILE A 13 -1.84 -8.75 -9.08
C ILE A 13 -0.96 -8.13 -7.99
N LYS A 14 -0.95 -8.70 -6.78
CA LYS A 14 -0.11 -8.20 -5.68
C LYS A 14 1.38 -8.29 -6.00
N ARG A 15 1.84 -9.45 -6.49
CA ARG A 15 3.24 -9.69 -6.82
C ARG A 15 3.76 -8.78 -7.93
N CYS A 16 2.95 -8.52 -8.96
CA CYS A 16 3.34 -7.66 -10.07
C CYS A 16 3.00 -6.18 -9.86
N ARG A 17 2.49 -5.79 -8.68
CA ARG A 17 1.97 -4.44 -8.45
C ARG A 17 3.00 -3.36 -8.73
N ASN A 18 4.25 -3.54 -8.27
CA ASN A 18 5.30 -2.54 -8.47
C ASN A 18 5.69 -2.41 -9.95
N ASP A 19 5.84 -3.52 -10.66
CA ASP A 19 6.15 -3.52 -12.10
C ASP A 19 5.01 -2.89 -12.91
N LEU A 20 3.75 -3.13 -12.50
CA LEU A 20 2.57 -2.55 -13.14
C LEU A 20 2.46 -1.05 -12.88
N VAL A 21 2.71 -0.58 -11.66
CA VAL A 21 2.63 0.86 -11.32
C VAL A 21 3.67 1.67 -12.09
N HIS A 22 4.85 1.11 -12.35
CA HIS A 22 5.91 1.80 -13.07
C HIS A 22 5.84 1.59 -14.59
N GLY A 23 5.18 0.53 -15.05
CA GLY A 23 5.05 0.21 -16.46
C GLY A 23 3.78 0.72 -17.14
N LEU A 24 2.76 1.13 -16.37
CA LEU A 24 1.51 1.65 -16.90
C LEU A 24 1.62 3.17 -17.14
N ASP A 25 1.47 3.57 -18.40
CA ASP A 25 1.35 4.98 -18.77
C ASP A 25 -0.10 5.50 -18.64
N ASP A 26 -0.25 6.83 -18.58
CA ASP A 26 -1.56 7.49 -18.42
C ASP A 26 -2.57 7.11 -19.51
N VAL A 27 -2.10 6.88 -20.75
CA VAL A 27 -2.95 6.48 -21.88
C VAL A 27 -3.52 5.09 -21.66
N THR A 28 -2.67 4.15 -21.25
CA THR A 28 -3.05 2.77 -20.95
C THR A 28 -4.01 2.74 -19.77
N ILE A 29 -3.75 3.52 -18.73
CA ILE A 29 -4.63 3.61 -17.55
C ILE A 29 -6.02 4.11 -17.93
N ASN A 30 -6.12 5.21 -18.71
CA ASN A 30 -7.40 5.74 -19.14
C ASN A 30 -8.18 4.75 -20.02
N ASN A 31 -7.51 4.10 -20.97
CA ASN A 31 -8.12 3.08 -21.82
C ASN A 31 -8.62 1.87 -21.00
N MET A 32 -7.87 1.47 -19.97
CA MET A 32 -8.26 0.40 -19.06
C MET A 32 -9.48 0.79 -18.23
N VAL A 33 -9.49 1.99 -17.66
CA VAL A 33 -10.63 2.53 -16.91
C VAL A 33 -11.88 2.58 -17.77
N ASP A 34 -11.80 3.11 -19.00
CA ASP A 34 -12.94 3.20 -19.92
C ASP A 34 -13.48 1.83 -20.33
N ARG A 35 -12.59 0.84 -20.50
CA ARG A 35 -12.99 -0.53 -20.84
C ARG A 35 -13.62 -1.26 -19.67
N LEU A 36 -13.08 -1.11 -18.46
CA LEU A 36 -13.66 -1.68 -17.24
C LEU A 36 -15.02 -1.05 -16.92
N LEU A 37 -15.19 0.25 -17.21
CA LEU A 37 -16.47 0.94 -17.10
C LEU A 37 -17.48 0.42 -18.15
N SER A 38 -17.05 0.27 -19.40
CA SER A 38 -17.86 -0.27 -20.49
C SER A 38 -18.32 -1.72 -20.24
N GLN A 39 -17.54 -2.48 -19.46
CA GLN A 39 -17.88 -3.84 -19.03
C GLN A 39 -18.71 -3.88 -17.73
N SER A 40 -19.10 -2.71 -17.18
CA SER A 40 -19.80 -2.56 -15.89
C SER A 40 -19.07 -3.20 -14.71
N PHE A 41 -17.75 -3.32 -14.78
CA PHE A 41 -16.92 -3.85 -13.70
C PHE A 41 -16.58 -2.79 -12.65
N ILE A 42 -16.37 -1.56 -13.12
CA ILE A 42 -16.23 -0.38 -12.28
C ILE A 42 -17.38 0.59 -12.58
N ASN A 43 -17.72 1.45 -11.62
CA ASN A 43 -18.73 2.49 -11.81
C ASN A 43 -18.07 3.85 -12.12
N ASP A 44 -18.88 4.84 -12.50
CA ASP A 44 -18.39 6.20 -12.80
C ASP A 44 -17.72 6.85 -11.60
N GLU A 45 -18.13 6.51 -10.36
CA GLU A 45 -17.51 7.00 -9.14
C GLU A 45 -16.07 6.48 -8.97
N GLU A 46 -15.84 5.19 -9.21
CA GLU A 46 -14.52 4.57 -9.20
C GLU A 46 -13.63 5.11 -10.32
N LYS A 47 -14.19 5.35 -11.51
CA LYS A 47 -13.49 6.04 -12.59
C LYS A 47 -13.05 7.45 -12.15
N ASN A 48 -13.95 8.23 -11.57
CA ASN A 48 -13.65 9.59 -11.15
C ASN A 48 -12.59 9.62 -10.05
N VAL A 49 -12.59 8.66 -9.12
CA VAL A 49 -11.55 8.52 -8.09
C VAL A 49 -10.19 8.22 -8.73
N ILE A 50 -10.13 7.33 -9.73
CA ILE A 50 -8.88 7.04 -10.44
C ILE A 50 -8.40 8.27 -11.21
N GLN A 51 -9.30 8.97 -11.92
CA GLN A 51 -8.95 10.13 -12.74
C GLN A 51 -8.62 11.39 -11.94
N ALA A 52 -9.05 11.46 -10.67
CA ALA A 52 -8.77 12.58 -9.77
C ALA A 52 -7.32 12.61 -9.26
N GLU A 53 -6.54 11.54 -9.46
CA GLU A 53 -5.14 11.49 -9.05
C GLU A 53 -4.24 12.28 -10.02
N ASP A 54 -3.26 13.00 -9.47
CA ASP A 54 -2.44 13.95 -10.23
C ASP A 54 -1.32 13.29 -11.07
N THR A 55 -0.86 12.10 -10.70
CA THR A 55 0.27 11.42 -11.36
C THR A 55 -0.14 10.08 -11.96
N GLU A 56 0.53 9.69 -13.05
CA GLU A 56 0.29 8.40 -13.71
C GLU A 56 0.49 7.20 -12.76
N GLN A 57 1.47 7.28 -11.85
CA GLN A 57 1.73 6.22 -10.88
C GLN A 57 0.59 6.11 -9.86
N GLU A 58 0.04 7.23 -9.40
CA GLU A 58 -1.10 7.24 -8.47
C GLU A 58 -2.36 6.71 -9.15
N LYS A 59 -2.62 7.11 -10.40
CA LYS A 59 -3.72 6.55 -11.20
C LYS A 59 -3.57 5.04 -11.40
N ALA A 60 -2.35 4.56 -11.68
CA ALA A 60 -2.06 3.13 -11.82
C ALA A 60 -2.32 2.38 -10.51
N ARG A 61 -1.85 2.92 -9.37
CA ARG A 61 -2.10 2.36 -8.04
C ARG A 61 -3.60 2.25 -7.75
N LYS A 62 -4.36 3.34 -7.95
CA LYS A 62 -5.81 3.35 -7.73
C LYS A 62 -6.55 2.39 -8.65
N LEU A 63 -6.15 2.29 -9.91
CA LEU A 63 -6.72 1.32 -10.84
C LEU A 63 -6.51 -0.12 -10.33
N LEU A 64 -5.28 -0.46 -9.92
CA LEU A 64 -4.97 -1.77 -9.38
C LEU A 64 -5.71 -2.06 -8.06
N ASP A 65 -5.92 -1.04 -7.22
CA ASP A 65 -6.70 -1.16 -5.98
C ASP A 65 -8.16 -1.48 -6.24
N VAL A 66 -8.79 -0.77 -7.17
CA VAL A 66 -10.18 -1.01 -7.56
C VAL A 66 -10.31 -2.43 -8.13
N ILE A 67 -9.39 -2.85 -9.00
CA ILE A 67 -9.39 -4.19 -9.58
C ILE A 67 -9.19 -5.25 -8.50
N HIS A 68 -8.20 -5.09 -7.62
CA HIS A 68 -7.95 -6.02 -6.52
C HIS A 68 -9.17 -6.18 -5.61
N ARG A 69 -9.74 -5.06 -5.15
CA ARG A 69 -10.94 -5.04 -4.30
C ARG A 69 -12.13 -5.71 -4.98
N LYS A 70 -12.33 -5.52 -6.28
CA LYS A 70 -13.43 -6.15 -7.05
C LYS A 70 -13.20 -7.64 -7.26
N VAL A 71 -11.96 -8.04 -7.56
CA VAL A 71 -11.55 -9.45 -7.68
C VAL A 71 -11.70 -10.19 -6.34
N GLU A 72 -11.61 -9.49 -5.21
CA GLU A 72 -11.85 -10.06 -3.88
C GLU A 72 -13.35 -10.08 -3.50
N SER A 73 -14.10 -9.02 -3.81
CA SER A 73 -15.48 -8.80 -3.32
C SER A 73 -16.64 -9.31 -4.20
N GLN A 74 -16.45 -9.56 -5.50
CA GLN A 74 -17.57 -9.85 -6.45
C GLN A 74 -18.02 -11.33 -6.53
N ASP A 75 -19.15 -11.59 -7.20
CA ASP A 75 -19.67 -12.93 -7.47
C ASP A 75 -18.71 -13.75 -8.36
N LYS A 76 -18.71 -15.08 -8.22
CA LYS A 76 -17.68 -16.00 -8.76
C LYS A 76 -17.42 -15.85 -10.26
N GLN A 77 -18.46 -15.55 -11.05
CA GLN A 77 -18.34 -15.38 -12.50
C GLN A 77 -17.79 -14.00 -12.92
N ASN A 78 -18.02 -12.95 -12.12
CA ASN A 78 -17.55 -11.60 -12.47
C ASN A 78 -16.07 -11.42 -12.14
N LYS A 79 -15.57 -12.11 -11.11
CA LYS A 79 -14.15 -12.08 -10.69
C LYS A 79 -13.17 -12.48 -11.79
N SER A 80 -13.38 -13.65 -12.42
CA SER A 80 -12.52 -14.10 -13.52
C SER A 80 -12.63 -13.19 -14.73
N LYS A 81 -13.84 -12.72 -15.06
CA LYS A 81 -14.03 -11.79 -16.19
C LYS A 81 -13.34 -10.45 -15.99
N ILE A 82 -13.26 -9.94 -14.76
CA ILE A 82 -12.51 -8.73 -14.42
C ILE A 82 -11.02 -8.95 -14.65
N PHE A 83 -10.46 -10.05 -14.15
CA PHE A 83 -9.05 -10.38 -14.33
C PHE A 83 -8.70 -10.63 -15.80
N ASP A 84 -9.53 -11.39 -16.51
CA ASP A 84 -9.34 -11.67 -17.93
C ASP A 84 -9.47 -10.39 -18.76
N GLY A 85 -10.41 -9.50 -18.41
CA GLY A 85 -10.56 -8.18 -19.01
C GLY A 85 -9.33 -7.31 -18.77
N PHE A 86 -8.80 -7.30 -17.55
CA PHE A 86 -7.56 -6.61 -17.17
C PHE A 86 -6.36 -7.11 -17.98
N VAL A 87 -6.10 -8.42 -17.99
CA VAL A 87 -4.99 -9.03 -18.73
C VAL A 87 -5.13 -8.81 -20.23
N LYS A 88 -6.35 -8.86 -20.77
CA LYS A 88 -6.61 -8.55 -22.18
C LYS A 88 -6.26 -7.10 -22.52
N CYS A 89 -6.61 -6.14 -21.66
CA CYS A 89 -6.23 -4.74 -21.85
C CYS A 89 -4.71 -4.56 -21.79
N LEU A 90 -4.05 -5.21 -20.84
CA LEU A 90 -2.58 -5.22 -20.75
C LEU A 90 -1.97 -5.79 -22.03
N ARG A 91 -2.49 -6.89 -22.56
CA ARG A 91 -1.94 -7.50 -23.79
C ARG A 91 -2.05 -6.59 -25.01
N GLU A 92 -3.07 -5.76 -25.08
CA GLU A 92 -3.29 -4.83 -26.19
C GLU A 92 -2.37 -3.61 -26.16
N HIS A 93 -1.94 -3.16 -24.97
CA HIS A 93 -1.18 -1.92 -24.80
C HIS A 93 0.26 -2.15 -24.32
N ASN A 94 0.48 -3.15 -23.47
CA ASN A 94 1.76 -3.52 -22.87
C ASN A 94 1.92 -5.05 -22.76
N PRO A 95 2.26 -5.74 -23.87
CA PRO A 95 2.37 -7.22 -23.91
C PRO A 95 3.42 -7.79 -22.95
N SER A 96 4.47 -7.01 -22.66
CA SER A 96 5.50 -7.34 -21.68
C SER A 96 4.91 -7.46 -20.28
N LEU A 97 4.15 -6.46 -19.84
CA LEU A 97 3.47 -6.46 -18.53
C LEU A 97 2.39 -7.53 -18.44
N ALA A 98 1.66 -7.78 -19.54
CA ALA A 98 0.69 -8.87 -19.60
C ALA A 98 1.37 -10.23 -19.36
N SER A 99 2.52 -10.45 -20.00
CA SER A 99 3.30 -11.67 -19.82
C SER A 99 3.85 -11.77 -18.39
N THR A 100 4.27 -10.66 -17.77
CA THR A 100 4.68 -10.63 -16.36
C THR A 100 3.54 -11.05 -15.43
N VAL A 101 2.32 -10.56 -15.66
CA VAL A 101 1.14 -10.92 -14.84
C VAL A 101 0.69 -12.36 -15.07
N GLU A 102 0.79 -12.87 -16.31
CA GLU A 102 0.39 -14.24 -16.65
C GLU A 102 1.39 -15.29 -16.12
N ASN A 103 2.68 -14.98 -16.21
CA ASN A 103 3.78 -15.85 -15.75
C ASN A 103 4.07 -15.69 -14.25
N ALA A 104 3.48 -14.70 -13.58
CA ALA A 104 3.58 -14.56 -12.15
C ALA A 104 3.09 -15.84 -11.48
N ASP A 105 3.83 -16.32 -10.48
CA ASP A 105 3.46 -17.55 -9.78
C ASP A 105 2.13 -17.36 -9.04
N ASP A 106 1.15 -18.22 -9.32
CA ASP A 106 -0.17 -18.28 -8.67
C ASP A 106 -0.27 -19.38 -7.61
N SER A 107 0.87 -19.99 -7.26
CA SER A 107 0.93 -20.94 -6.16
C SER A 107 0.45 -20.26 -4.89
N VAL A 108 -0.69 -20.75 -4.39
CA VAL A 108 -1.12 -20.48 -3.01
C VAL A 108 0.04 -20.92 -2.10
N PRO A 109 0.51 -20.09 -1.16
CA PRO A 109 1.57 -20.49 -0.26
C PRO A 109 1.14 -21.75 0.48
N ASN A 110 1.70 -22.90 0.11
CA ASN A 110 1.72 -24.06 0.97
C ASN A 110 2.70 -23.71 2.10
N ASP A 111 2.32 -24.06 3.32
CA ASP A 111 3.04 -23.84 4.58
C ASP A 111 4.58 -23.80 4.50
N GLU A 112 5.14 -22.86 5.27
CA GLU A 112 6.51 -22.84 5.84
C GLU A 112 7.76 -22.64 4.95
N SER A 113 7.68 -22.26 3.68
CA SER A 113 8.90 -21.87 2.94
C SER A 113 8.66 -20.77 1.91
N VAL A 114 8.56 -19.54 2.40
CA VAL A 114 8.65 -18.32 1.58
C VAL A 114 10.12 -18.09 1.21
N PRO A 115 10.48 -18.04 -0.09
CA PRO A 115 11.78 -17.53 -0.52
C PRO A 115 11.91 -16.05 -0.17
N ASN A 116 13.04 -15.76 0.44
CA ASN A 116 13.37 -14.66 1.35
C ASN A 116 13.55 -13.26 0.71
N ASP A 117 12.76 -12.88 -0.30
CA ASP A 117 12.95 -11.57 -0.99
C ASP A 117 11.76 -10.61 -0.89
N GLU A 118 10.65 -11.01 -0.26
CA GLU A 118 9.56 -10.10 0.11
C GLU A 118 9.69 -9.80 1.61
N LEU A 119 9.91 -8.53 1.99
CA LEU A 119 10.08 -8.05 3.36
C LEU A 119 8.84 -8.42 4.21
N ASN A 120 8.85 -9.63 4.76
CA ASN A 120 7.77 -10.13 5.59
C ASN A 120 7.67 -9.24 6.82
N ILE A 121 6.61 -8.45 6.90
CA ILE A 121 6.36 -7.52 8.00
C ILE A 121 6.45 -8.24 9.35
N ASN A 122 6.12 -9.53 9.43
CA ASN A 122 6.29 -10.31 10.66
C ASN A 122 7.76 -10.51 11.04
N ASN A 123 8.66 -10.71 10.08
CA ASN A 123 10.10 -10.76 10.35
C ASN A 123 10.56 -9.41 10.90
N ILE A 124 10.18 -8.30 10.26
CA ILE A 124 10.56 -6.96 10.73
C ILE A 124 9.98 -6.68 12.11
N LEU A 125 8.72 -7.05 12.35
CA LEU A 125 8.07 -6.89 13.65
C LEU A 125 8.79 -7.65 14.76
N GLU A 126 9.36 -8.83 14.47
CA GLU A 126 10.19 -9.57 15.42
C GLU A 126 11.55 -8.89 15.65
N HIS A 127 12.20 -8.36 14.62
CA HIS A 127 13.47 -7.63 14.76
C HIS A 127 13.30 -6.30 15.52
N VAL A 128 12.24 -5.56 15.24
CA VAL A 128 11.97 -4.21 15.81
C VAL A 128 11.29 -4.23 17.17
N LYS A 129 10.93 -5.41 17.69
CA LYS A 129 10.20 -5.60 18.95
C LYS A 129 10.91 -5.00 20.15
N HIS A 130 12.23 -5.00 20.11
CA HIS A 130 13.11 -4.50 21.17
C HIS A 130 13.64 -3.09 20.90
N ILE A 131 13.31 -2.51 19.75
CA ILE A 131 13.81 -1.22 19.31
C ILE A 131 12.83 -0.13 19.72
N ASP A 132 13.35 0.85 20.43
CA ASP A 132 12.57 2.01 20.82
C ASP A 132 12.40 2.96 19.62
N LEU A 133 11.20 3.52 19.49
CA LEU A 133 10.91 4.49 18.45
C LEU A 133 11.63 5.81 18.76
N SER A 134 12.80 6.03 18.17
CA SER A 134 13.53 7.28 18.26
C SER A 134 12.90 8.37 17.38
N GLU A 135 13.22 9.63 17.66
CA GLU A 135 12.76 10.76 16.84
C GLU A 135 13.30 10.69 15.40
N LYS A 136 14.57 10.26 15.26
CA LYS A 136 15.22 10.06 13.96
C LYS A 136 14.49 8.98 13.13
N LEU A 137 14.22 7.83 13.76
CA LEU A 137 13.51 6.72 13.11
C LEU A 137 12.08 7.10 12.76
N LEU A 138 11.37 7.80 13.65
CA LEU A 138 10.04 8.33 13.37
C LEU A 138 10.07 9.24 12.13
N ASN A 139 11.00 10.20 12.07
CA ASN A 139 11.10 11.10 10.92
C ASN A 139 11.45 10.35 9.62
N ARG A 140 12.23 9.27 9.66
CA ARG A 140 12.47 8.41 8.48
C ARG A 140 11.18 7.75 8.01
N ILE A 141 10.44 7.10 8.91
CA ILE A 141 9.18 6.42 8.57
C ILE A 141 8.16 7.40 7.98
N LEU A 142 8.01 8.58 8.59
CA LEU A 142 7.03 9.58 8.15
C LEU A 142 7.33 10.21 6.78
N LYS A 143 8.55 10.07 6.24
CA LYS A 143 8.86 10.52 4.86
C LYS A 143 8.11 9.72 3.81
N HIS A 144 7.84 8.44 4.09
CA HIS A 144 7.13 7.54 3.20
C HIS A 144 5.61 7.60 3.42
N MET A 145 5.17 8.34 4.43
CA MET A 145 3.77 8.51 4.75
C MET A 145 3.15 9.62 3.89
N GLY A 146 2.13 9.30 3.11
CA GLY A 146 1.43 10.22 2.21
C GLY A 146 0.30 11.01 2.88
N SER A 147 -0.76 11.26 2.09
CA SER A 147 -2.07 11.75 2.56
C SER A 147 -2.81 10.64 3.30
N GLY A 148 -3.73 10.98 4.22
CA GLY A 148 -4.49 9.99 4.99
C GLY A 148 -3.80 9.45 6.25
N TRP A 149 -2.66 10.05 6.62
CA TRP A 149 -1.92 9.78 7.86
C TRP A 149 -2.78 9.96 9.12
N GLU A 150 -3.86 10.75 9.03
CA GLU A 150 -4.83 10.96 10.10
C GLU A 150 -5.54 9.67 10.52
N SER A 151 -5.75 8.74 9.59
CA SER A 151 -6.32 7.42 9.88
C SER A 151 -5.38 6.59 10.76
N VAL A 152 -4.07 6.64 10.47
CA VAL A 152 -3.04 5.99 11.30
C VAL A 152 -2.93 6.69 12.65
N ALA A 153 -2.98 8.03 12.68
CA ALA A 153 -2.97 8.79 13.92
C ALA A 153 -4.16 8.41 14.83
N ALA A 154 -5.37 8.30 14.27
CA ALA A 154 -6.56 7.88 14.99
C ALA A 154 -6.44 6.45 15.53
N GLU A 155 -5.92 5.51 14.73
CA GLU A 155 -5.67 4.13 15.17
C GLU A 155 -4.67 4.04 16.33
N LEU A 156 -3.67 4.91 16.33
CA LEU A 156 -2.69 5.01 17.40
C LEU A 156 -3.23 5.67 18.68
N GLY A 157 -4.51 6.08 18.69
CA GLY A 157 -5.19 6.72 19.81
C GLY A 157 -4.88 8.22 19.92
N ILE A 158 -4.43 8.87 18.85
CA ILE A 158 -4.30 10.32 18.83
C ILE A 158 -5.70 10.92 18.70
N GLU A 159 -6.07 11.75 19.67
CA GLU A 159 -7.38 12.41 19.71
C GLU A 159 -7.61 13.26 18.46
N SER A 160 -8.83 13.22 17.90
CA SER A 160 -9.21 14.00 16.72
C SER A 160 -8.98 15.50 16.91
N ILE A 161 -9.27 16.02 18.11
CA ILE A 161 -9.00 17.42 18.48
C ILE A 161 -7.52 17.76 18.30
N LYS A 162 -6.61 16.84 18.65
CA LYS A 162 -5.18 17.07 18.49
C LYS A 162 -4.77 17.04 17.01
N ILE A 163 -5.36 16.15 16.21
CA ILE A 163 -5.14 16.10 14.76
C ILE A 163 -5.60 17.40 14.11
N ASP A 164 -6.78 17.90 14.48
CA ASP A 164 -7.34 19.15 13.96
C ASP A 164 -6.53 20.38 14.38
N ASN A 165 -6.08 20.45 15.64
CA ASN A 165 -5.21 21.52 16.11
C ASN A 165 -3.89 21.54 15.33
N VAL A 166 -3.25 20.38 15.14
CA VAL A 166 -1.98 20.30 14.39
C VAL A 166 -2.17 20.69 12.92
N ARG A 167 -3.34 20.38 12.33
CA ARG A 167 -3.70 20.83 10.99
C ARG A 167 -3.88 22.35 10.92
N GLN A 168 -4.52 22.94 11.92
CA GLN A 168 -4.69 24.41 12.03
C GLN A 168 -3.38 25.14 12.29
N ASP A 169 -2.49 24.55 13.10
CA ASP A 169 -1.19 25.13 13.46
C ASP A 169 -0.18 25.07 12.29
N ASN A 170 -0.32 24.08 11.39
CA ASN A 170 0.61 23.84 10.28
C ASN A 170 -0.12 23.67 8.92
N PRO A 171 -0.96 24.63 8.46
CA PRO A 171 -1.94 24.40 7.39
C PRO A 171 -1.33 24.05 6.03
N TYR A 172 -0.11 24.50 5.74
CA TYR A 172 0.56 24.30 4.45
C TYR A 172 1.69 23.27 4.49
N CYS A 173 1.94 22.63 5.64
CA CYS A 173 3.07 21.72 5.80
C CYS A 173 2.63 20.38 6.37
N THR A 174 2.16 19.48 5.50
CA THR A 174 1.74 18.11 5.86
C THR A 174 2.85 17.34 6.58
N ARG A 175 4.12 17.62 6.26
CA ARG A 175 5.26 17.02 6.95
C ARG A 175 5.32 17.42 8.42
N ASN A 176 5.16 18.71 8.73
CA ASN A 176 5.15 19.19 10.11
C ASN A 176 3.90 18.70 10.84
N GLN A 177 2.75 18.69 10.17
CA GLN A 177 1.52 18.13 10.74
C GLN A 177 1.72 16.68 11.21
N LYS A 178 2.21 15.82 10.32
CA LYS A 178 2.56 14.43 10.63
C LYS A 178 3.53 14.36 11.80
N PHE A 179 4.67 15.04 11.67
CA PHE A 179 5.73 14.94 12.66
C PHE A 179 5.29 15.40 14.05
N GLU A 180 4.56 16.51 14.18
CA GLU A 180 4.08 16.97 15.48
C GLU A 180 3.07 16.02 16.11
N ALA A 181 2.11 15.51 15.32
CA ALA A 181 1.11 14.56 15.82
C ALA A 181 1.79 13.29 16.34
N PHE A 182 2.60 12.63 15.50
CA PHE A 182 3.24 11.37 15.87
C PHE A 182 4.36 11.55 16.91
N ASN A 183 5.10 12.67 16.91
CA ASN A 183 6.11 12.94 17.94
C ASN A 183 5.43 13.22 19.29
N SER A 184 4.26 13.87 19.30
CA SER A 184 3.49 14.05 20.54
C SER A 184 2.96 12.71 21.08
N TRP A 185 2.49 11.82 20.20
CA TRP A 185 2.10 10.46 20.56
C TRP A 185 3.28 9.65 21.10
N ARG A 186 4.43 9.71 20.43
CA ARG A 186 5.69 9.07 20.88
C ARG A 186 6.09 9.56 22.28
N LYS A 187 6.01 10.87 22.53
CA LYS A 187 6.31 11.47 23.85
C LYS A 187 5.28 11.10 24.92
N LYS A 188 3.99 10.98 24.56
CA LYS A 188 2.91 10.55 25.46
C LYS A 188 2.96 9.05 25.78
N GLN A 189 3.41 8.20 24.86
CA GLN A 189 3.81 6.82 25.16
C GLN A 189 5.15 6.83 25.91
N ALA A 190 5.12 7.34 27.14
CA ALA A 190 6.27 7.35 28.03
C ALA A 190 6.81 5.92 28.20
N HIS A 191 7.89 5.59 27.48
CA HIS A 191 8.78 4.44 27.72
C HIS A 191 8.23 3.03 27.38
N GLY A 192 7.28 2.90 26.45
CA GLY A 192 6.73 1.60 26.07
C GLY A 192 7.50 0.90 24.95
N ARG A 193 8.35 -0.08 25.29
CA ARG A 193 8.84 -1.11 24.35
C ARG A 193 7.68 -1.56 23.44
N GLY A 194 7.84 -1.46 22.12
CA GLY A 194 6.82 -1.80 21.13
C GLY A 194 6.02 -0.63 20.55
N ALA A 195 6.37 0.64 20.83
CA ALA A 195 5.81 1.79 20.12
C ALA A 195 6.06 1.71 18.61
N LEU A 196 7.27 1.32 18.19
CA LEU A 196 7.62 1.09 16.80
C LEU A 196 6.77 -0.03 16.18
N THR A 197 6.60 -1.15 16.89
CA THR A 197 5.72 -2.27 16.49
C THR A 197 4.27 -1.80 16.28
N LYS A 198 3.74 -0.98 17.19
CA LYS A 198 2.38 -0.42 17.08
C LYS A 198 2.25 0.50 15.86
N LEU A 199 3.24 1.36 15.62
CA LEU A 199 3.28 2.25 14.46
C LEU A 199 3.29 1.44 13.16
N ILE A 200 4.17 0.45 13.03
CA ILE A 200 4.28 -0.41 11.85
C ILE A 200 2.97 -1.17 11.61
N LYS A 201 2.34 -1.70 12.66
CA LYS A 201 1.03 -2.38 12.55
C LYS A 201 -0.08 -1.43 12.10
N ALA A 202 -0.13 -0.22 12.66
CA ALA A 202 -1.11 0.77 12.26
C ALA A 202 -0.91 1.22 10.81
N ILE A 203 0.34 1.45 10.40
CA ILE A 203 0.69 1.76 9.02
C ILE A 203 0.27 0.63 8.09
N ASN A 204 0.59 -0.62 8.41
CA ASN A 204 0.21 -1.76 7.57
C ASN A 204 -1.32 -1.95 7.48
N ARG A 205 -2.05 -1.65 8.56
CA ARG A 205 -3.51 -1.74 8.57
C ARG A 205 -4.18 -0.67 7.70
N PHE A 206 -3.55 0.49 7.58
CA PHE A 206 -4.05 1.63 6.82
C PHE A 206 -3.16 1.97 5.63
N SER A 207 -2.34 1.03 5.15
CA SER A 207 -1.42 1.26 4.02
C SER A 207 -2.21 1.68 2.77
N ASP A 208 -3.40 1.09 2.60
CA ASP A 208 -4.38 1.43 1.56
C ASP A 208 -4.94 2.87 1.67
N HIS A 209 -4.92 3.46 2.86
CA HIS A 209 -5.50 4.78 3.15
C HIS A 209 -4.43 5.88 3.25
N CYS A 210 -3.18 5.51 3.51
CA CYS A 210 -2.10 6.45 3.83
C CYS A 210 -1.13 6.71 2.67
N ASN A 211 -1.41 6.13 1.50
CA ASN A 211 -0.55 6.15 0.31
C ASN A 211 0.93 5.88 0.66
N ILE A 212 1.17 4.72 1.29
CA ILE A 212 2.50 4.32 1.78
C ILE A 212 2.91 3.03 1.09
N ASP A 213 4.09 3.02 0.47
CA ASP A 213 4.75 1.76 0.14
C ASP A 213 5.39 1.19 1.41
N MET A 214 4.83 0.08 1.87
CA MET A 214 5.33 -0.59 3.07
C MET A 214 6.74 -1.13 2.88
N ASN A 215 7.13 -1.50 1.66
CA ASN A 215 8.49 -1.96 1.38
C ASN A 215 9.52 -0.84 1.60
N ASP A 216 9.18 0.40 1.24
CA ASP A 216 10.05 1.55 1.48
C ASP A 216 10.19 1.88 2.97
N VAL A 217 9.09 1.75 3.73
CA VAL A 217 9.12 1.90 5.21
C VAL A 217 9.99 0.82 5.82
N CYS A 218 9.79 -0.44 5.41
CA CYS A 218 10.55 -1.60 5.86
C CYS A 218 12.05 -1.45 5.59
N LYS A 219 12.41 -1.10 4.34
CA LYS A 219 13.80 -0.86 3.94
C LYS A 219 14.44 0.28 4.72
N SER A 220 13.71 1.38 4.95
CA SER A 220 14.20 2.51 5.73
C SER A 220 14.49 2.18 7.19
N ILE A 221 13.71 1.25 7.76
CA ILE A 221 13.96 0.73 9.10
C ILE A 221 15.21 -0.15 9.07
N GLU A 222 15.34 -1.07 8.13
CA GLU A 222 16.53 -1.92 8.02
C GLU A 222 17.83 -1.14 7.80
N ASP A 223 17.79 -0.13 6.93
CA ASP A 223 18.94 0.76 6.70
C ASP A 223 19.30 1.52 7.97
N PHE A 224 18.31 1.99 8.74
CA PHE A 224 18.56 2.62 10.04
C PHE A 224 19.20 1.65 11.05
N LEU A 225 18.79 0.38 11.06
CA LEU A 225 19.35 -0.63 11.97
C LEU A 225 20.78 -1.03 11.60
N LYS A 226 21.10 -1.09 10.31
CA LYS A 226 22.47 -1.34 9.85
C LYS A 226 23.40 -0.19 10.26
N GLU A 227 22.96 1.05 10.07
CA GLU A 227 23.72 2.25 10.46
C GLU A 227 24.03 2.28 11.97
N GLU A 228 23.07 1.94 12.84
CA GLU A 228 23.29 1.92 14.31
C GLU A 228 24.16 0.75 14.79
N MET A 229 24.40 -0.28 13.97
CA MET A 229 25.32 -1.37 14.28
C MET A 229 26.77 -1.10 13.84
N GLU A 230 26.98 -0.12 12.96
CA GLU A 230 28.29 0.27 12.44
C GLU A 230 28.92 1.47 13.19
N GLU A 231 28.15 2.18 14.03
CA GLU A 231 28.62 3.22 14.98
C GLU A 231 29.04 2.65 16.34
#